data_AF-A0A9P3PLG0-F1
#
_entry.id   AF-A0A9P3PLG0-F1
#
_cell.length_a   1.000
_cell.length_b   1.000
_cell.length_c   1.000
_cell.angle_alpha   90.00
_cell.angle_beta   90.00
_cell.angle_gamma   90.00
#
_symmetry.space_group_name_H-M   'P 1'
#
loop_
_entity.id
_entity.type
_entity.pdbx_description
1 polymer ?
#
loop_
_entity_poly.entity_id
_entity_poly.type
_entity_poly.pdbx_seq_one_letter_code
_entity_poly.pdbx_strand_id
1 'polypeptide(L)'
;MMRSCFVASLFACLPLFGVQALPTSYIAKNDTHLFRRGGITEKDLLLSCPGAAGSPNVQRADRCTLVNIRNNPDQIKWKNIGNPQLNCAGGTGPTHVTLGGTTSISKTTSVNANFGISFDGISIGGGVDSSETKTQELSRSTEYDVPPGRQAVYTAGYTFHSQTGNVQINYGDRVNGHYIWFTGVTVTKLIPDNNIAPRFEVHESKCGTDPNDLNNHS
;
A
#
# COMPACT_ATOMS: atom_id res chain seq x y z
N MET A 1 24.93 -75.69 52.65
CA MET A 1 23.61 -75.40 53.24
C MET A 1 22.78 -74.75 52.13
N MET A 2 22.06 -75.45 51.26
CA MET A 2 20.99 -76.46 51.42
C MET A 2 19.78 -75.94 52.20
N ARG A 3 18.63 -75.89 51.48
CA ARG A 3 17.21 -75.68 51.84
C ARG A 3 16.61 -74.45 51.17
N SER A 4 15.44 -74.46 50.57
CA SER A 4 14.48 -75.52 50.24
C SER A 4 13.45 -74.90 49.28
N CYS A 5 12.93 -75.73 48.38
CA CYS A 5 11.81 -75.44 47.50
C CYS A 5 10.55 -74.97 48.23
N PHE A 6 9.79 -74.07 47.60
CA PHE A 6 8.32 -74.10 47.66
C PHE A 6 7.76 -73.77 46.27
N VAL A 7 6.97 -74.72 45.76
CA VAL A 7 6.14 -74.63 44.56
C VAL A 7 4.77 -74.16 45.00
N ALA A 8 4.18 -73.17 44.31
CA ALA A 8 2.74 -72.91 44.42
C ALA A 8 2.20 -72.25 43.13
N SER A 9 1.53 -73.09 42.35
CA SER A 9 0.34 -72.90 41.51
C SER A 9 0.07 -71.60 40.73
N LEU A 10 -0.07 -71.84 39.43
CA LEU A 10 -0.87 -71.13 38.42
C LEU A 10 -2.09 -70.37 38.97
N PHE A 11 -2.21 -69.11 38.56
CA PHE A 11 -3.50 -68.52 38.15
C PHE A 11 -3.27 -67.70 36.88
N ALA A 12 -3.77 -68.23 35.76
CA ALA A 12 -3.84 -67.53 34.50
C ALA A 12 -4.93 -66.46 34.59
N CYS A 13 -4.52 -65.19 34.59
CA CYS A 13 -5.43 -64.06 34.41
C CYS A 13 -4.99 -63.32 33.14
N LEU A 14 -5.65 -63.64 32.03
CA LEU A 14 -5.52 -62.95 30.76
C LEU A 14 -6.16 -61.55 30.89
N PRO A 15 -5.41 -60.44 30.80
CA PRO A 15 -6.03 -59.17 30.50
C PRO A 15 -6.44 -59.18 29.02
N LEU A 16 -7.74 -59.02 28.80
CA LEU A 16 -8.38 -58.74 27.53
C LEU A 16 -7.59 -57.67 26.75
N PHE A 17 -7.14 -58.03 25.55
CA PHE A 17 -6.74 -57.06 24.54
C PHE A 17 -7.96 -56.21 24.17
N GLY A 18 -8.08 -55.04 24.80
CA GLY A 18 -8.95 -53.98 24.31
C GLY A 18 -8.37 -53.45 23.00
N VAL A 19 -8.85 -53.98 21.87
CA VAL A 19 -8.66 -53.37 20.56
C VAL A 19 -9.33 -52.01 20.61
N GLN A 20 -8.55 -50.95 20.79
CA GLN A 20 -9.02 -49.60 20.53
C GLN A 20 -9.15 -49.46 19.01
N ALA A 21 -10.37 -49.68 18.52
CA ALA A 21 -10.76 -49.21 17.20
C ALA A 21 -10.54 -47.69 17.20
N LEU A 22 -9.55 -47.23 16.42
CA LEU A 22 -9.47 -45.85 15.99
C LEU A 22 -10.82 -45.51 15.35
N PRO A 23 -11.54 -44.46 15.79
CA PRO A 23 -12.69 -44.00 15.04
C PRO A 23 -12.22 -43.60 13.66
N THR A 24 -12.68 -44.40 12.71
CA THR A 24 -12.88 -44.13 11.29
C THR A 24 -13.05 -42.64 11.06
N SER A 25 -12.12 -42.07 10.28
CA SER A 25 -12.32 -40.92 9.39
C SER A 25 -13.47 -39.99 9.79
N TYR A 26 -13.15 -38.92 10.51
CA TYR A 26 -13.98 -37.73 10.54
C TYR A 26 -14.00 -37.16 9.11
N ILE A 27 -14.97 -37.62 8.32
CA ILE A 27 -15.35 -37.00 7.06
C ILE A 27 -15.78 -35.59 7.43
N ALA A 28 -14.94 -34.62 7.09
CA ALA A 28 -15.31 -33.21 7.08
C ALA A 28 -16.55 -33.08 6.20
N LYS A 29 -17.73 -33.01 6.84
CA LYS A 29 -18.92 -32.54 6.16
C LYS A 29 -18.64 -31.10 5.76
N ASN A 30 -18.52 -30.91 4.44
CA ASN A 30 -18.74 -29.64 3.78
C ASN A 30 -20.15 -29.15 4.14
N ASP A 31 -20.29 -28.50 5.30
CA ASP A 31 -21.40 -27.59 5.56
C ASP A 31 -20.97 -26.21 5.06
N THR A 32 -21.25 -26.04 3.77
CA THR A 32 -21.54 -24.74 3.16
C THR A 32 -22.49 -23.94 4.05
N HIS A 33 -22.14 -22.67 4.28
CA HIS A 33 -22.98 -21.62 4.88
C HIS A 33 -23.18 -21.65 6.41
N LEU A 34 -22.08 -21.64 7.18
CA LEU A 34 -22.08 -20.88 8.43
C LEU A 34 -21.85 -19.40 8.11
N PHE A 35 -22.94 -18.62 8.11
CA PHE A 35 -22.86 -17.17 8.20
C PHE A 35 -22.04 -16.78 9.43
N ARG A 36 -20.79 -16.33 9.20
CA ARG A 36 -19.93 -15.75 10.22
C ARG A 36 -20.63 -14.49 10.77
N ARG A 37 -21.15 -14.55 12.00
CA ARG A 37 -21.50 -13.36 12.78
C ARG A 37 -20.29 -12.42 12.78
N GLY A 38 -20.41 -11.27 12.11
CA GLY A 38 -19.46 -10.15 12.14
C GLY A 38 -17.98 -10.53 12.08
N GLY A 39 -17.53 -11.10 10.95
CA GLY A 39 -16.11 -11.41 10.76
C GLY A 39 -15.29 -10.14 10.53
N ILE A 40 -14.09 -10.09 11.12
CA ILE A 40 -13.06 -9.11 10.77
C ILE A 40 -12.87 -9.13 9.24
N THR A 41 -13.12 -7.98 8.61
CA THR A 41 -12.96 -7.83 7.16
C THR A 41 -11.53 -7.42 6.82
N GLU A 42 -11.12 -7.59 5.55
CA GLU A 42 -9.84 -7.03 5.08
C GLU A 42 -9.78 -5.51 5.25
N LYS A 43 -10.92 -4.83 5.08
CA LYS A 43 -11.04 -3.40 5.35
C LYS A 43 -10.74 -3.07 6.80
N ASP A 44 -11.27 -3.84 7.76
CA ASP A 44 -11.01 -3.64 9.18
C ASP A 44 -9.53 -3.85 9.53
N LEU A 45 -8.92 -4.89 8.96
CA LEU A 45 -7.50 -5.18 9.10
C LEU A 45 -6.65 -4.01 8.56
N LEU A 46 -6.93 -3.53 7.35
CA LEU A 46 -6.22 -2.40 6.77
C LEU A 46 -6.43 -1.11 7.57
N LEU A 47 -7.66 -0.84 8.02
CA LEU A 47 -7.98 0.33 8.84
C LEU A 47 -7.37 0.26 10.25
N SER A 48 -6.91 -0.90 10.70
CA SER A 48 -6.19 -1.03 11.95
C SER A 48 -4.74 -0.54 11.86
N CYS A 49 -4.18 -0.38 10.66
CA CYS A 49 -2.81 0.07 10.47
C CYS A 49 -2.56 1.47 11.05
N PRO A 50 -1.37 1.75 11.62
CA PRO A 50 -1.00 3.09 12.04
C PRO A 50 -1.20 4.13 10.92
N GLY A 51 -1.76 5.29 11.24
CA GLY A 51 -2.04 6.35 10.26
C GLY A 51 -3.35 6.18 9.48
N ALA A 52 -4.02 5.02 9.56
CA ALA A 52 -5.38 4.87 9.06
C ALA A 52 -6.41 5.50 10.01
N ALA A 53 -7.64 5.68 9.53
CA ALA A 53 -8.75 6.24 10.32
C ALA A 53 -9.14 5.37 11.54
N GLY A 54 -8.69 4.11 11.61
CA GLY A 54 -9.11 3.14 12.62
C GLY A 54 -10.30 2.30 12.15
N SER A 55 -10.42 1.08 12.68
CA SER A 55 -11.59 0.22 12.53
C SER A 55 -12.38 0.16 13.84
N PRO A 56 -13.72 0.14 13.80
CA PRO A 56 -14.53 -0.12 14.99
C PRO A 56 -14.54 -1.61 15.40
N ASN A 57 -14.10 -2.51 14.52
CA ASN A 57 -14.20 -3.97 14.70
C ASN A 57 -12.88 -4.61 15.14
N VAL A 58 -11.77 -3.89 14.99
CA VAL A 58 -10.42 -4.37 15.29
C VAL A 58 -9.62 -3.26 15.94
N GLN A 59 -8.91 -3.60 17.01
CA GLN A 59 -7.98 -2.68 17.67
C GLN A 59 -6.89 -2.19 16.71
N ARG A 60 -6.22 -1.09 17.03
CA ARG A 60 -5.09 -0.62 16.23
C ARG A 60 -3.95 -1.65 16.23
N ALA A 61 -3.38 -1.89 15.07
CA ALA A 61 -2.17 -2.68 14.91
C ALA A 61 -0.95 -1.86 15.33
N ASP A 62 0.07 -2.55 15.84
CA ASP A 62 1.33 -1.88 16.19
C ASP A 62 2.15 -1.56 14.94
N ARG A 63 2.10 -2.45 13.94
CA ARG A 63 2.90 -2.31 12.72
C ARG A 63 2.27 -2.99 11.53
N CYS A 64 2.23 -2.29 10.40
CA CYS A 64 1.90 -2.84 9.10
C CYS A 64 3.10 -2.77 8.15
N THR A 65 3.41 -3.85 7.45
CA THR A 65 4.56 -3.95 6.55
C THR A 65 4.15 -4.51 5.19
N LEU A 66 4.79 -4.08 4.10
CA LEU A 66 4.60 -4.73 2.79
C LEU A 66 5.37 -6.03 2.83
N VAL A 67 4.75 -7.07 2.31
CA VAL A 67 5.35 -8.37 2.07
C VAL A 67 5.06 -8.78 0.64
N ASN A 68 5.77 -9.81 0.16
CA ASN A 68 5.68 -10.27 -1.23
C ASN A 68 5.92 -9.12 -2.22
N ILE A 69 6.95 -8.31 -1.92
CA ILE A 69 7.22 -7.07 -2.65
C ILE A 69 7.66 -7.40 -4.08
N ARG A 70 7.01 -6.75 -5.04
CA ARG A 70 7.41 -6.70 -6.44
C ARG A 70 7.77 -5.26 -6.79
N ASN A 71 8.96 -5.06 -7.35
CA ASN A 71 9.33 -3.79 -7.94
C ASN A 71 8.60 -3.62 -9.29
N ASN A 72 7.96 -2.47 -9.47
CA ASN A 72 7.33 -2.07 -10.72
C ASN A 72 8.20 -1.02 -11.43
N PRO A 73 7.90 -0.66 -12.69
CA PRO A 73 8.53 0.48 -13.33
C PRO A 73 8.34 1.76 -12.51
N ASP A 74 9.37 2.61 -12.51
CA ASP A 74 9.33 3.91 -11.87
C ASP A 74 8.22 4.78 -12.48
N GLN A 75 7.62 5.61 -11.64
CA GLN A 75 6.57 6.54 -12.04
C GLN A 75 7.08 7.97 -11.95
N ILE A 76 6.68 8.81 -12.91
CA ILE A 76 6.95 10.25 -12.86
C ILE A 76 5.65 10.93 -12.46
N LYS A 77 5.67 11.68 -11.36
CA LYS A 77 4.56 12.55 -10.98
C LYS A 77 4.90 13.99 -11.33
N TRP A 78 4.07 14.58 -12.16
CA TRP A 78 4.22 15.96 -12.61
C TRP A 78 3.47 16.93 -11.70
N LYS A 79 4.03 18.12 -11.52
CA LYS A 79 3.40 19.22 -10.79
C LYS A 79 3.70 20.55 -11.47
N ASN A 80 2.72 21.44 -11.50
CA ASN A 80 2.86 22.77 -12.10
C ASN A 80 3.80 23.67 -11.29
N ILE A 81 4.55 24.46 -12.03
CA ILE A 81 5.46 25.50 -11.56
C ILE A 81 4.88 26.83 -12.05
N GLY A 82 4.31 27.59 -11.13
CA GLY A 82 3.66 28.87 -11.45
C GLY A 82 2.33 28.71 -12.19
N ASN A 83 1.90 29.80 -12.83
CA ASN A 83 0.59 29.90 -13.46
C ASN A 83 0.66 29.61 -14.97
N PRO A 84 -0.36 28.94 -15.54
CA PRO A 84 -0.49 28.78 -16.97
C PRO A 84 -0.57 30.12 -17.70
N GLN A 85 -0.03 30.16 -18.92
CA GLN A 85 -0.13 31.29 -19.85
C GLN A 85 -1.03 30.90 -21.03
N LEU A 86 -1.80 31.87 -21.52
CA LEU A 86 -2.92 31.63 -22.43
C LEU A 86 -2.71 32.37 -23.76
N ASN A 87 -2.93 31.69 -24.89
CA ASN A 87 -3.10 32.32 -26.20
C ASN A 87 -4.49 31.97 -26.78
N CYS A 88 -5.53 32.33 -26.03
CA CYS A 88 -6.91 31.91 -26.29
C CYS A 88 -7.78 32.97 -26.96
N ALA A 89 -7.26 34.17 -27.19
CA ALA A 89 -8.03 35.33 -27.63
C ALA A 89 -8.36 35.34 -29.15
N GLY A 90 -8.19 34.22 -29.86
CA GLY A 90 -8.47 34.14 -31.30
C GLY A 90 -7.44 34.82 -32.21
N GLY A 91 -6.25 35.13 -31.69
CA GLY A 91 -5.12 35.60 -32.49
C GLY A 91 -4.64 34.54 -33.48
N THR A 92 -3.91 34.95 -34.51
CA THR A 92 -3.38 34.05 -35.55
C THR A 92 -1.90 33.70 -35.36
N GLY A 93 -1.20 34.37 -34.43
CA GLY A 93 0.22 34.17 -34.15
C GLY A 93 0.50 33.65 -32.75
N PRO A 94 1.70 33.06 -32.53
CA PRO A 94 2.12 32.65 -31.20
C PRO A 94 2.31 33.86 -30.28
N THR A 95 2.09 33.65 -28.98
CA THR A 95 2.34 34.64 -27.94
C THR A 95 3.58 34.24 -27.17
N HIS A 96 4.60 35.10 -27.18
CA HIS A 96 5.82 34.90 -26.42
C HIS A 96 5.57 35.20 -24.95
N VAL A 97 5.82 34.21 -24.08
CA VAL A 97 5.58 34.32 -22.64
C VAL A 97 6.71 33.72 -21.84
N THR A 98 6.84 34.15 -20.59
CA THR A 98 7.65 33.48 -19.60
C THR A 98 6.76 32.53 -18.79
N LEU A 99 7.03 31.24 -18.88
CA LEU A 99 6.41 30.21 -18.04
C LEU A 99 7.24 29.97 -16.79
N GLY A 100 6.60 29.59 -15.68
CA GLY A 100 7.28 29.23 -14.44
C GLY A 100 6.90 30.11 -13.25
N GLY A 101 7.68 29.98 -12.18
CA GLY A 101 7.42 30.61 -10.89
C GLY A 101 7.98 29.78 -9.74
N THR A 102 7.44 29.99 -8.54
CA THR A 102 7.82 29.24 -7.34
C THR A 102 6.73 28.22 -7.00
N THR A 103 7.11 27.00 -6.65
CA THR A 103 6.20 25.97 -6.15
C THR A 103 6.85 25.18 -5.02
N SER A 104 6.07 24.79 -4.02
CA SER A 104 6.54 23.95 -2.92
C SER A 104 6.09 22.51 -3.16
N ILE A 105 7.04 21.57 -3.20
CA ILE A 105 6.74 20.19 -3.55
C ILE A 105 7.08 19.29 -2.38
N SER A 106 6.04 18.73 -1.78
CA SER A 106 6.13 17.73 -0.73
C SER A 106 6.30 16.36 -1.37
N LYS A 107 7.51 15.81 -1.27
CA LYS A 107 7.80 14.44 -1.66
C LYS A 107 7.42 13.52 -0.50
N THR A 108 6.28 12.85 -0.60
CA THR A 108 5.83 11.88 0.41
C THR A 108 5.77 10.49 -0.16
N THR A 109 6.13 9.50 0.67
CA THR A 109 5.82 8.11 0.38
C THR A 109 4.31 7.96 0.39
N SER A 110 3.71 7.51 -0.71
CA SER A 110 2.27 7.33 -0.82
C SER A 110 1.93 5.86 -0.98
N VAL A 111 0.82 5.46 -0.38
CA VAL A 111 0.33 4.08 -0.36
C VAL A 111 -1.09 4.09 -0.91
N ASN A 112 -1.29 3.54 -2.10
CA ASN A 112 -2.63 3.37 -2.66
C ASN A 112 -3.10 1.94 -2.40
N ALA A 113 -4.14 1.81 -1.59
CA ALA A 113 -4.96 0.62 -1.57
C ALA A 113 -6.22 0.88 -2.40
N ASN A 114 -6.54 -0.04 -3.32
CA ASN A 114 -7.73 -0.02 -4.18
C ASN A 114 -9.09 0.03 -3.43
N PHE A 115 -9.09 0.19 -2.11
CA PHE A 115 -10.24 0.28 -1.22
C PHE A 115 -10.56 1.72 -0.78
N GLY A 116 -9.92 2.73 -1.38
CA GLY A 116 -10.17 4.14 -1.08
C GLY A 116 -9.63 4.58 0.28
N ILE A 117 -8.64 3.86 0.82
CA ILE A 117 -7.98 4.21 2.08
C ILE A 117 -6.62 4.81 1.72
N SER A 118 -6.49 6.12 1.91
CA SER A 118 -5.18 6.76 1.93
C SER A 118 -4.57 6.54 3.31
N PHE A 119 -3.32 6.11 3.33
CA PHE A 119 -2.60 5.95 4.57
C PHE A 119 -1.51 7.00 4.64
N ASP A 120 -1.70 7.95 5.56
CA ASP A 120 -0.65 8.91 5.86
C ASP A 120 0.30 8.29 6.89
N GLY A 121 1.60 8.22 6.57
CA GLY A 121 2.62 7.79 7.52
C GLY A 121 2.69 6.29 7.87
N ILE A 122 2.21 5.35 7.02
CA ILE A 122 2.56 3.93 7.29
C ILE A 122 4.04 3.70 7.02
N SER A 123 4.77 3.31 8.07
CA SER A 123 6.07 2.66 8.01
C SER A 123 5.91 1.25 7.43
N ILE A 124 5.78 1.18 6.10
CA ILE A 124 5.64 -0.07 5.36
C ILE A 124 7.04 -0.65 5.12
N GLY A 125 7.43 -1.57 5.99
CA GLY A 125 8.75 -2.21 6.02
C GLY A 125 9.39 -1.97 7.38
N GLY A 126 9.81 -3.02 8.07
CA GLY A 126 10.15 -2.96 9.49
C GLY A 126 11.25 -1.94 9.80
N GLY A 127 10.91 -0.97 10.64
CA GLY A 127 11.84 0.00 11.24
C GLY A 127 11.63 1.41 10.68
N VAL A 128 10.89 2.24 11.44
CA VAL A 128 10.83 3.71 11.35
C VAL A 128 11.10 4.30 9.96
N ASP A 129 10.09 4.22 9.09
CA ASP A 129 9.96 5.17 7.99
C ASP A 129 8.94 6.23 8.44
N SER A 130 9.40 7.21 9.20
CA SER A 130 8.73 8.51 9.24
C SER A 130 8.64 8.98 7.79
N SER A 131 7.44 9.23 7.27
CA SER A 131 7.25 9.88 5.98
C SER A 131 8.05 11.17 5.96
N GLU A 132 9.26 11.14 5.40
CA GLU A 132 10.11 12.31 5.33
C GLU A 132 9.54 13.20 4.23
N THR A 133 8.60 14.05 4.63
CA THR A 133 8.07 15.10 3.77
C THR A 133 9.18 16.10 3.53
N LYS A 134 9.96 15.88 2.46
CA LYS A 134 10.85 16.93 1.96
C LYS A 134 10.02 17.89 1.16
N THR A 135 9.76 19.05 1.74
CA THR A 135 9.24 20.22 1.02
C THR A 135 10.41 20.92 0.37
N GLN A 136 10.47 20.88 -0.96
CA GLN A 136 11.44 21.64 -1.72
C GLN A 136 10.73 22.84 -2.36
N GLU A 137 11.21 24.05 -2.07
CA GLU A 137 10.85 25.22 -2.86
C GLU A 137 11.62 25.17 -4.18
N LEU A 138 10.88 25.21 -5.28
CA LEU A 138 11.41 25.19 -6.62
C LEU A 138 11.03 26.48 -7.32
N SER A 139 12.03 27.31 -7.63
CA SER A 139 11.88 28.50 -8.46
C SER A 139 12.57 28.28 -9.79
N ARG A 140 11.79 28.24 -10.87
CA ARG A 140 12.29 28.10 -12.25
C ARG A 140 11.36 28.79 -13.23
N SER A 141 11.94 29.29 -14.31
CA SER A 141 11.23 29.85 -15.45
C SER A 141 11.88 29.49 -16.78
N THR A 142 11.11 29.57 -17.86
CA THR A 142 11.55 29.42 -19.25
C THR A 142 10.73 30.33 -20.16
N GLU A 143 11.32 30.82 -21.24
CA GLU A 143 10.58 31.47 -22.32
C GLU A 143 9.94 30.42 -23.23
N TYR A 144 8.75 30.72 -23.75
CA TYR A 144 8.00 29.81 -24.62
C TYR A 144 7.04 30.59 -25.53
N ASP A 145 6.85 30.10 -26.75
CA ASP A 145 5.89 30.63 -27.71
C ASP A 145 4.61 29.79 -27.68
N VAL A 146 3.55 30.31 -27.03
CA VAL A 146 2.27 29.59 -26.94
C VAL A 146 1.52 29.74 -28.27
N PRO A 147 1.23 28.64 -28.99
CA PRO A 147 0.53 28.73 -30.27
C PRO A 147 -0.91 29.26 -30.13
N PRO A 148 -1.49 29.81 -31.20
CA PRO A 148 -2.91 30.20 -31.23
C PRO A 148 -3.86 29.10 -30.76
N GLY A 149 -4.82 29.44 -29.90
CA GLY A 149 -5.82 28.50 -29.40
C GLY A 149 -5.27 27.49 -28.38
N ARG A 150 -4.05 27.72 -27.87
CA ARG A 150 -3.39 26.88 -26.87
C ARG A 150 -3.11 27.65 -25.59
N GLN A 151 -2.81 26.89 -24.56
CA GLN A 151 -2.33 27.36 -23.27
C GLN A 151 -1.17 26.48 -22.83
N ALA A 152 -0.23 27.04 -22.08
CA ALA A 152 0.96 26.32 -21.65
C ALA A 152 1.27 26.57 -20.19
N VAL A 153 1.78 25.56 -19.50
CA VAL A 153 2.26 25.65 -18.12
C VAL A 153 3.60 24.96 -17.99
N TYR A 154 4.46 25.47 -17.12
CA TYR A 154 5.73 24.82 -16.82
C TYR A 154 5.55 23.78 -15.73
N THR A 155 6.16 22.61 -15.87
CA THR A 155 5.95 21.47 -14.98
C THR A 155 7.27 20.87 -14.49
N ALA A 156 7.26 20.35 -13.27
CA ALA A 156 8.33 19.53 -12.71
C ALA A 156 7.86 18.09 -12.51
N GLY A 157 8.61 17.15 -13.06
CA GLY A 157 8.40 15.72 -12.98
C GLY A 157 9.34 15.08 -11.97
N TYR A 158 8.78 14.40 -10.98
CA TYR A 158 9.51 13.73 -9.92
C TYR A 158 9.44 12.22 -10.07
N THR A 159 10.58 11.55 -10.02
CA THR A 159 10.66 10.09 -10.07
C THR A 159 10.25 9.48 -8.73
N PHE A 160 9.41 8.45 -8.78
CA PHE A 160 9.02 7.62 -7.66
C PHE A 160 9.29 6.15 -8.00
N HIS A 161 9.99 5.46 -7.11
CA HIS A 161 10.09 4.00 -7.16
C HIS A 161 8.77 3.39 -6.75
N SER A 162 8.24 2.53 -7.61
CA SER A 162 6.96 1.87 -7.40
C SER A 162 7.16 0.43 -6.95
N GLN A 163 6.53 0.08 -5.83
CA GLN A 163 6.56 -1.26 -5.26
C GLN A 163 5.15 -1.73 -4.98
N THR A 164 4.79 -2.94 -5.40
CA THR A 164 3.53 -3.59 -5.06
C THR A 164 3.75 -4.72 -4.08
N GLY A 165 2.77 -5.01 -3.23
CA GLY A 165 2.79 -6.20 -2.38
C GLY A 165 1.57 -6.29 -1.49
N ASN A 166 1.54 -7.32 -0.63
CA ASN A 166 0.49 -7.52 0.35
C ASN A 166 0.83 -6.85 1.68
N VAL A 167 -0.16 -6.63 2.54
CA VAL A 167 0.07 -6.04 3.86
C VAL A 167 0.10 -7.15 4.90
N GLN A 168 1.22 -7.26 5.61
CA GLN A 168 1.31 -7.99 6.85
C GLN A 168 1.04 -7.03 8.02
N ILE A 169 0.14 -7.43 8.91
CA ILE A 169 -0.32 -6.64 10.04
C ILE A 169 0.07 -7.36 11.31
N ASN A 170 0.79 -6.68 12.20
CA ASN A 170 1.28 -7.22 13.46
C ASN A 170 0.59 -6.51 14.63
N TYR A 171 0.08 -7.31 15.58
CA TYR A 171 -0.52 -6.87 16.83
C TYR A 171 0.28 -7.42 18.00
N GLY A 172 0.36 -6.65 19.10
CA GLY A 172 0.98 -7.04 20.36
C GLY A 172 0.09 -7.99 21.14
N ASP A 173 -1.22 -7.83 20.99
CA ASP A 173 -2.24 -8.75 21.52
C ASP A 173 -2.94 -9.51 20.39
N ARG A 174 -3.45 -10.70 20.71
CA ARG A 174 -4.13 -11.54 19.72
C ARG A 174 -5.43 -10.90 19.28
N VAL A 175 -5.57 -10.66 17.98
CA VAL A 175 -6.83 -10.29 17.34
C VAL A 175 -7.41 -11.54 16.71
N ASN A 176 -8.55 -11.99 17.25
CA ASN A 176 -9.27 -13.18 16.80
C ASN A 176 -8.36 -14.42 16.69
N GLY A 177 -7.50 -14.62 17.70
CA GLY A 177 -6.60 -15.78 17.81
C GLY A 177 -5.22 -15.64 17.15
N HIS A 178 -4.97 -14.55 16.40
CA HIS A 178 -3.72 -14.36 15.65
C HIS A 178 -3.01 -13.06 16.05
N TYR A 179 -1.68 -13.11 16.13
CA TYR A 179 -0.82 -11.91 16.27
C TYR A 179 -0.47 -11.27 14.92
N ILE A 180 -0.48 -12.07 13.86
CA ILE A 180 -0.08 -11.66 12.52
C ILE A 180 -1.20 -12.01 11.54
N TRP A 181 -1.60 -11.02 10.75
CA TRP A 181 -2.55 -11.18 9.66
C TRP A 181 -1.90 -10.81 8.33
N PHE A 182 -2.25 -11.53 7.27
CA PHE A 182 -1.87 -11.21 5.90
C PHE A 182 -3.13 -10.85 5.13
N THR A 183 -3.09 -9.73 4.43
CA THR A 183 -4.20 -9.33 3.55
C THR A 183 -4.01 -9.94 2.16
N GLY A 184 -5.11 -10.26 1.46
CA GLY A 184 -5.08 -10.63 0.04
C GLY A 184 -4.94 -9.41 -0.88
N VAL A 185 -5.05 -8.21 -0.32
CA VAL A 185 -5.02 -6.96 -1.09
C VAL A 185 -3.62 -6.67 -1.60
N THR A 186 -3.53 -6.18 -2.84
CA THR A 186 -2.29 -5.63 -3.38
C THR A 186 -2.30 -4.13 -3.17
N VAL A 187 -1.23 -3.61 -2.59
CA VAL A 187 -1.04 -2.21 -2.28
C VAL A 187 0.20 -1.71 -3.02
N THR A 188 0.11 -0.51 -3.58
CA THR A 188 1.24 0.14 -4.26
C THR A 188 1.85 1.22 -3.36
N LYS A 189 3.13 1.07 -3.02
CA LYS A 189 3.97 2.06 -2.36
C LYS A 189 4.76 2.83 -3.42
N LEU A 190 4.66 4.16 -3.40
CA LEU A 190 5.46 5.05 -4.23
C LEU A 190 6.44 5.79 -3.33
N ILE A 191 7.73 5.57 -3.54
CA ILE A 191 8.82 6.14 -2.75
C ILE A 191 9.52 7.20 -3.60
N PRO A 192 9.58 8.47 -3.17
CA PRO A 192 10.25 9.50 -3.94
C PRO A 192 11.75 9.20 -4.07
N ASP A 193 12.29 9.33 -5.28
CA ASP A 193 13.74 9.33 -5.49
C ASP A 193 14.27 10.74 -5.23
N ASN A 194 15.11 10.87 -4.20
CA ASN A 194 15.73 12.13 -3.81
C ASN A 194 17.09 12.37 -4.45
N ASN A 195 17.66 11.37 -5.14
CA ASN A 195 18.96 11.46 -5.82
C ASN A 195 18.82 11.87 -7.29
N ILE A 196 17.63 11.73 -7.86
CA ILE A 196 17.33 12.19 -9.22
C ILE A 196 16.75 13.61 -9.17
N ALA A 197 17.37 14.52 -9.93
CA ALA A 197 16.86 15.87 -10.12
C ALA A 197 15.51 15.84 -10.85
N PRO A 198 14.57 16.75 -10.52
CA PRO A 198 13.31 16.83 -11.24
C PRO A 198 13.52 17.08 -12.74
N ARG A 199 12.67 16.48 -13.56
CA ARG A 199 12.56 16.76 -14.99
C ARG A 199 11.70 17.99 -15.18
N PHE A 200 11.97 18.79 -16.21
CA PHE A 200 11.20 20.00 -16.47
C PHE A 200 10.69 20.00 -17.89
N GLU A 201 9.40 20.24 -18.04
CA GLU A 201 8.72 20.21 -19.33
C GLU A 201 7.65 21.30 -19.40
N VAL A 202 7.43 21.81 -20.61
CA VAL A 202 6.27 22.65 -20.92
C VAL A 202 5.12 21.73 -21.27
N HIS A 203 4.05 21.79 -20.49
CA HIS A 203 2.81 21.11 -20.81
C HIS A 203 1.88 22.08 -21.54
N GLU A 204 1.53 21.74 -22.77
CA GLU A 204 0.57 22.48 -23.56
C GLU A 204 -0.78 21.77 -23.61
N SER A 205 -1.86 22.55 -23.56
CA SER A 205 -3.21 22.04 -23.79
C SER A 205 -4.03 23.01 -24.63
N LYS A 206 -5.21 22.56 -25.10
CA LYS A 206 -6.16 23.43 -25.80
C LYS A 206 -6.79 24.43 -24.85
N CYS A 207 -7.07 25.63 -25.35
CA CYS A 207 -7.88 26.59 -24.62
C CYS A 207 -9.25 26.00 -24.24
N GLY A 208 -9.70 26.30 -23.01
CA GLY A 208 -10.94 25.76 -22.46
C GLY A 208 -10.82 24.38 -21.80
N THR A 209 -9.64 23.76 -21.83
CA THR A 209 -9.31 22.61 -20.97
C THR A 209 -8.70 23.09 -19.65
N ASP A 210 -8.68 22.26 -18.61
CA ASP A 210 -7.95 22.59 -17.38
C ASP A 210 -6.44 22.50 -17.64
N PRO A 211 -5.69 23.61 -17.59
CA PRO A 211 -4.23 23.60 -17.79
C PRO A 211 -3.48 22.86 -16.68
N ASN A 212 -4.14 22.51 -15.57
CA ASN A 212 -3.57 21.75 -14.48
C ASN A 212 -3.82 20.24 -14.61
N ASP A 213 -4.63 19.81 -15.57
CA ASP A 213 -4.81 18.40 -15.87
C ASP A 213 -3.66 17.90 -16.77
N LEU A 214 -2.55 17.55 -16.12
CA LEU A 214 -1.35 17.05 -16.78
C LEU A 214 -1.52 15.68 -17.45
N ASN A 215 -2.68 15.03 -17.26
CA ASN A 215 -3.01 13.78 -17.95
C ASN A 215 -3.75 14.05 -19.27
N ASN A 216 -4.16 15.30 -19.54
CA ASN A 216 -4.93 15.65 -20.72
C ASN A 216 -4.01 16.08 -21.87
N HIS A 217 -3.49 15.10 -22.61
CA HIS A 217 -2.61 15.32 -23.76
C HIS A 217 -3.35 15.76 -25.05
N SER A 218 -4.29 16.72 -24.96
CA SER A 218 -5.21 17.06 -26.08
C SER A 218 -4.86 18.30 -26.88
#